data_AF-A0A8T5T9P8-F1
#
_entry.id   AF-A0A8T5T9P8-F1
#
_cell.length_a   1.000
_cell.length_b   1.000
_cell.length_c   1.000
_cell.angle_alpha   90.00
_cell.angle_beta   90.00
_cell.angle_gamma   90.00
#
_symmetry.space_group_name_H-M   'P 1'
#
loop_
_entity.id
_entity.type
_entity.pdbx_description
1 polymer ?
#
loop_
_entity_poly.entity_id
_entity_poly.type
_entity_poly.pdbx_seq_one_letter_code
_entity_poly.pdbx_strand_id
1 'polypeptide(L)'
;MEQKKLKFVIIFIMILAGITYKHSSKPNVINSPSTIKAAITNPTLEWSFPTADIIVSSPVAADVNGDGLLEVLFTSKDRNLYCINYEGIIEWIYTTGSSIVSSPAVADLDNDGTLEIVLGCDDYKIYCINHEGELEWTYRTRHWRVHSSPTIADVDNDGFFEILVGSEDSKLYCIDYQGKQKWNYTTGSAIFSTPCVADLDKDGYLETLVGSWDGYLHCVNATGEREWRFFAKGVVTSSAAVADLDNDGWLEILFGAWDNNLYCLNNLGALKWNYTIINYVSSSPGIGDLDNDGYLEIVFGSGGGDGSIYCVNYNGSFLWKYTTENGIGSSPALIDFDSDSLLEVLIGSYDNNLYLINHAGQVEWKYTTDDYIGSSPFVTDLDGDDTLEVLIGSEDKNLYCLTLRPLNSRINIQGNAKPWPSFMGSAYHTGWMDSDGDYLDDLTEQFYQTDKDSSDTDSDGLLDGWEVQVGLNPLIDDANKDKDGDGLTNYEEAKVHHTSLFTADTDKDGLLDGWEIENGHDPLKWDNWAKLFGLYLLPLWLAVPVLTYVFIYKHLPSKYQIFKKQAKQKSAQD
;
A
#
# COMPACT_ATOMS: atom_id res chain seq x y z
N MET A 1 -31.57 42.96 -11.59
CA MET A 1 -32.87 43.59 -11.23
C MET A 1 -34.00 43.28 -12.22
N GLU A 2 -33.73 42.67 -13.37
CA GLU A 2 -34.78 42.25 -14.33
C GLU A 2 -35.37 40.85 -14.10
N GLN A 3 -34.66 39.91 -13.45
CA GLN A 3 -35.24 38.58 -13.15
C GLN A 3 -36.27 38.55 -12.01
N LYS A 4 -36.26 39.54 -11.11
CA LYS A 4 -37.28 39.66 -10.04
C LYS A 4 -38.63 40.18 -10.55
N LYS A 5 -38.67 40.83 -11.72
CA LYS A 5 -39.93 41.31 -12.33
C LYS A 5 -40.69 40.20 -13.07
N LEU A 6 -40.01 39.15 -13.54
CA LEU A 6 -40.65 38.04 -14.27
C LEU A 6 -41.42 37.08 -13.34
N LYS A 7 -40.93 36.85 -12.11
CA LYS A 7 -41.64 36.03 -11.10
C LYS A 7 -42.91 36.70 -10.56
N PHE A 8 -42.98 38.03 -10.54
CA PHE A 8 -44.16 38.77 -10.04
C PHE A 8 -45.33 38.77 -11.04
N VAL A 9 -45.05 38.69 -12.34
CA VAL A 9 -46.09 38.66 -13.39
C VAL A 9 -46.80 37.30 -13.44
N ILE A 10 -46.09 36.20 -13.19
CA ILE A 10 -46.66 34.84 -13.22
C ILE A 10 -47.59 34.59 -12.01
N ILE A 11 -47.23 35.11 -10.84
CA ILE A 11 -48.05 34.96 -9.61
C ILE A 11 -49.34 35.79 -9.71
N PHE A 12 -49.31 36.96 -10.37
CA PHE A 12 -50.49 37.81 -10.55
C PHE A 12 -51.52 37.23 -11.54
N ILE A 13 -51.06 36.46 -12.54
CA ILE A 13 -51.94 35.80 -13.52
C ILE A 13 -52.72 34.62 -12.89
N MET A 14 -52.15 33.92 -11.91
CA MET A 14 -52.83 32.78 -11.27
C MET A 14 -53.92 33.18 -10.29
N ILE A 15 -53.85 34.39 -9.70
CA ILE A 15 -54.86 34.88 -8.74
C ILE A 15 -56.14 35.38 -9.45
N LEU A 16 -56.05 35.79 -10.73
CA LEU A 16 -57.21 36.22 -11.53
C LEU A 16 -58.02 35.07 -12.13
N ALA A 17 -57.53 33.81 -12.07
CA ALA A 17 -58.18 32.66 -12.71
C ALA A 17 -59.11 31.83 -11.79
N GLY A 18 -59.23 32.15 -10.50
CA GLY A 18 -60.22 31.52 -9.61
C GLY A 18 -60.08 30.01 -9.43
N ILE A 19 -58.88 29.44 -9.59
CA ILE A 19 -58.62 28.00 -9.43
C ILE A 19 -58.13 27.73 -8.00
N THR A 20 -59.01 27.29 -7.12
CA THR A 20 -58.65 26.76 -5.80
C THR A 20 -58.17 25.32 -5.92
N TYR A 21 -56.89 25.05 -5.63
CA TYR A 21 -56.35 23.70 -5.53
C TYR A 21 -56.59 23.15 -4.12
N LYS A 22 -57.25 21.99 -4.03
CA LYS A 22 -57.66 21.33 -2.79
C LYS A 22 -56.58 20.33 -2.35
N HIS A 23 -56.08 20.49 -1.13
CA HIS A 23 -55.08 19.65 -0.49
C HIS A 23 -55.62 18.21 -0.31
N SER A 24 -54.94 17.20 -0.87
CA SER A 24 -55.12 15.80 -0.47
C SER A 24 -53.78 15.22 -0.07
N SER A 25 -53.66 14.88 1.21
CA SER A 25 -52.50 14.27 1.84
C SER A 25 -52.30 12.82 1.38
N LYS A 26 -51.23 12.59 0.62
CA LYS A 26 -50.47 11.34 0.59
C LYS A 26 -48.99 11.73 0.70
N PRO A 27 -48.16 11.01 1.48
CA PRO A 27 -46.74 11.30 1.51
C PRO A 27 -46.17 11.01 0.13
N ASN A 28 -45.76 12.07 -0.57
CA ASN A 28 -44.91 11.92 -1.74
C ASN A 28 -43.54 11.51 -1.21
N VAL A 29 -43.13 10.29 -1.56
CA VAL A 29 -41.72 9.95 -1.66
C VAL A 29 -41.13 10.98 -2.60
N ILE A 30 -40.39 11.94 -2.05
CA ILE A 30 -39.47 12.75 -2.84
C ILE A 30 -38.40 11.73 -3.22
N ASN A 31 -38.44 11.25 -4.46
CA ASN A 31 -37.27 10.62 -5.03
C ASN A 31 -36.16 11.64 -4.89
N SER A 32 -35.21 11.37 -4.01
CA SER A 32 -33.86 11.89 -4.07
C SER A 32 -33.42 11.85 -5.54
N PRO A 33 -32.61 12.80 -6.03
CA PRO A 33 -31.96 12.61 -7.31
C PRO A 33 -31.30 11.23 -7.22
N SER A 34 -31.66 10.32 -8.12
CA SER A 34 -30.96 9.07 -8.31
C SER A 34 -29.47 9.43 -8.38
N THR A 35 -28.71 8.99 -7.38
CA THR A 35 -27.26 8.89 -7.51
C THR A 35 -27.01 8.20 -8.84
N ILE A 36 -26.37 8.92 -9.76
CA ILE A 36 -25.87 8.30 -10.97
C ILE A 36 -24.80 7.35 -10.43
N LYS A 37 -25.11 6.04 -10.33
CA LYS A 37 -24.06 5.03 -10.19
C LYS A 37 -23.08 5.32 -11.31
N ALA A 38 -21.89 5.80 -10.98
CA ALA A 38 -20.81 5.85 -11.94
C ALA A 38 -20.62 4.40 -12.37
N ALA A 39 -20.81 4.10 -13.65
CA ALA A 39 -20.51 2.76 -14.13
C ALA A 39 -18.99 2.61 -14.05
N ILE A 40 -18.50 1.76 -13.16
CA ILE A 40 -17.08 1.42 -13.07
C ILE A 40 -16.65 0.96 -14.47
N THR A 41 -15.68 1.66 -15.03
CA THR A 41 -15.10 1.27 -16.31
C THR A 41 -14.15 0.09 -16.09
N ASN A 42 -13.93 -0.71 -17.14
CA ASN A 42 -12.86 -1.71 -17.08
C ASN A 42 -11.54 -1.05 -16.67
N PRO A 43 -10.70 -1.74 -15.89
CA PRO A 43 -9.41 -1.20 -15.47
C PRO A 43 -8.55 -0.83 -16.67
N THR A 44 -7.77 0.24 -16.53
CA THR A 44 -6.78 0.65 -17.53
C THR A 44 -5.41 0.16 -17.10
N LEU A 45 -4.69 -0.49 -18.02
CA LEU A 45 -3.29 -0.81 -17.82
C LEU A 45 -2.48 0.49 -17.88
N GLU A 46 -1.89 0.87 -16.75
CA GLU A 46 -0.95 1.99 -16.61
C GLU A 46 0.38 1.57 -17.24
N TRP A 47 0.98 0.54 -16.67
CA TRP A 47 2.23 -0.06 -17.13
C TRP A 47 2.30 -1.53 -16.74
N SER A 48 3.22 -2.26 -17.37
CA SER A 48 3.61 -3.60 -16.95
C SER A 48 5.11 -3.75 -16.96
N PHE A 49 5.63 -4.55 -16.03
CA PHE A 49 7.05 -4.77 -15.84
C PHE A 49 7.43 -6.24 -16.04
N PRO A 50 8.24 -6.58 -17.07
CA PRO A 50 8.63 -7.95 -17.35
C PRO A 50 9.84 -8.41 -16.52
N THR A 51 9.80 -9.66 -16.06
CA THR A 51 10.89 -10.36 -15.37
C THR A 51 11.35 -11.60 -16.15
N ALA A 52 12.46 -12.23 -15.73
CA ALA A 52 12.98 -13.39 -16.46
C ALA A 52 12.26 -14.71 -16.11
N ASP A 53 11.57 -14.75 -14.98
CA ASP A 53 10.81 -15.89 -14.47
C ASP A 53 9.54 -15.41 -13.75
N ILE A 54 8.71 -16.34 -13.30
CA ILE A 54 7.36 -16.03 -12.81
C ILE A 54 7.36 -15.19 -11.52
N ILE A 55 6.32 -14.38 -11.36
CA ILE A 55 6.07 -13.60 -10.15
C ILE A 55 4.93 -14.26 -9.38
N VAL A 56 5.24 -14.75 -8.18
CA VAL A 56 4.25 -15.40 -7.28
C VAL A 56 4.07 -14.64 -5.97
N SER A 57 5.02 -13.78 -5.60
CA SER A 57 4.88 -12.93 -4.43
C SER A 57 3.86 -11.83 -4.67
N SER A 58 3.13 -11.45 -3.63
CA SER A 58 2.38 -10.18 -3.58
C SER A 58 3.35 -8.99 -3.55
N PRO A 59 3.13 -7.94 -4.35
CA PRO A 59 3.90 -6.70 -4.27
C PRO A 59 3.55 -5.89 -3.01
N VAL A 60 4.40 -4.93 -2.66
CA VAL A 60 4.19 -3.93 -1.61
C VAL A 60 4.61 -2.57 -2.16
N ALA A 61 3.97 -1.48 -1.70
CA ALA A 61 4.40 -0.11 -2.01
C ALA A 61 4.76 0.67 -0.74
N ALA A 62 5.85 1.43 -0.79
CA ALA A 62 6.35 2.27 0.30
C ALA A 62 7.28 3.36 -0.27
N ASP A 63 7.42 4.49 0.42
CA ASP A 63 8.41 5.52 0.08
C ASP A 63 9.80 5.05 0.53
N VAL A 64 10.48 4.30 -0.35
CA VAL A 64 11.73 3.63 -0.01
C VAL A 64 12.86 4.65 0.05
N ASN A 65 12.90 5.56 -0.92
CA ASN A 65 14.00 6.52 -1.04
C ASN A 65 13.79 7.82 -0.24
N GLY A 66 12.63 8.00 0.39
CA GLY A 66 12.28 9.16 1.22
C GLY A 66 11.96 10.40 0.41
N ASP A 67 11.49 10.25 -0.83
CA ASP A 67 11.10 11.34 -1.71
C ASP A 67 9.59 11.57 -1.80
N GLY A 68 8.79 10.95 -0.92
CA GLY A 68 7.36 11.19 -0.79
C GLY A 68 6.52 10.57 -1.91
N LEU A 69 7.14 9.90 -2.88
CA LEU A 69 6.48 9.07 -3.88
C LEU A 69 6.73 7.60 -3.56
N LEU A 70 5.76 6.74 -3.90
CA LEU A 70 5.85 5.33 -3.53
C LEU A 70 6.65 4.53 -4.56
N GLU A 71 7.60 3.73 -4.08
CA GLU A 71 8.21 2.65 -4.83
C GLU A 71 7.42 1.34 -4.66
N VAL A 72 7.39 0.55 -5.73
CA VAL A 72 6.86 -0.81 -5.74
C VAL A 72 7.99 -1.83 -5.55
N LEU A 73 7.86 -2.63 -4.50
CA LEU A 73 8.75 -3.74 -4.16
C LEU A 73 8.07 -5.08 -4.45
N PHE A 74 8.77 -5.95 -5.19
CA PHE A 74 8.29 -7.30 -5.48
C PHE A 74 9.43 -8.26 -5.82
N THR A 75 9.15 -9.56 -5.74
CA THR A 75 10.16 -10.59 -5.98
C THR A 75 9.77 -11.53 -7.13
N SER A 76 10.76 -12.13 -7.78
CA SER A 76 10.55 -13.11 -8.84
C SER A 76 11.37 -14.38 -8.62
N LYS A 77 10.90 -15.49 -9.21
CA LYS A 77 11.67 -16.74 -9.25
C LYS A 77 12.97 -16.61 -10.05
N ASP A 78 13.20 -15.50 -10.74
CA ASP A 78 14.47 -15.19 -11.40
C ASP A 78 15.60 -14.77 -10.45
N ARG A 79 15.30 -14.78 -9.14
CA ARG A 79 16.19 -14.54 -7.99
C ARG A 79 16.32 -13.08 -7.59
N ASN A 80 15.55 -12.19 -8.21
CA ASN A 80 15.64 -10.75 -7.97
C ASN A 80 14.52 -10.24 -7.04
N LEU A 81 14.90 -9.36 -6.12
CA LEU A 81 14.04 -8.33 -5.55
C LEU A 81 14.18 -7.08 -6.42
N TYR A 82 13.05 -6.53 -6.83
CA TYR A 82 12.97 -5.31 -7.63
C TYR A 82 12.43 -4.18 -6.78
N CYS A 83 13.04 -3.00 -6.92
CA CYS A 83 12.48 -1.72 -6.50
C CYS A 83 12.29 -0.87 -7.76
N ILE A 84 11.05 -0.49 -8.02
CA ILE A 84 10.67 0.33 -9.17
C ILE A 84 9.82 1.50 -8.68
N ASN A 85 9.94 2.68 -9.28
CA ASN A 85 9.11 3.83 -8.92
C ASN A 85 7.66 3.65 -9.40
N TYR A 86 6.78 4.58 -9.01
CA TYR A 86 5.36 4.61 -9.39
C TYR A 86 5.10 4.58 -10.92
N GLU A 87 6.06 5.02 -11.75
CA GLU A 87 5.98 4.96 -13.22
C GLU A 87 6.41 3.60 -13.82
N GLY A 88 6.83 2.65 -12.98
CA GLY A 88 7.32 1.33 -13.41
C GLY A 88 8.78 1.33 -13.89
N ILE A 89 9.57 2.32 -13.49
CA ILE A 89 10.99 2.46 -13.84
C ILE A 89 11.86 1.89 -12.72
N ILE A 90 12.88 1.11 -13.06
CA ILE A 90 13.79 0.49 -12.09
C ILE A 90 14.65 1.54 -11.40
N GLU A 91 14.59 1.52 -10.07
CA GLU A 91 15.53 2.24 -9.21
C GLU A 91 16.75 1.35 -8.94
N TRP A 92 16.50 0.15 -8.39
CA TRP A 92 17.54 -0.83 -8.12
C TRP A 92 17.02 -2.27 -8.16
N ILE A 93 17.96 -3.22 -8.24
CA ILE A 93 17.67 -4.66 -8.23
C ILE A 93 18.67 -5.34 -7.31
N TYR A 94 18.16 -6.16 -6.39
CA TYR A 94 18.99 -7.03 -5.56
C TYR A 94 18.84 -8.50 -5.98
N THR A 95 19.95 -9.15 -6.36
CA THR A 95 19.96 -10.56 -6.77
C THR A 95 20.40 -11.48 -5.63
N THR A 96 19.49 -12.36 -5.20
CA THR A 96 19.75 -13.37 -4.16
C THR A 96 20.41 -14.65 -4.71
N GLY A 97 20.69 -15.61 -3.82
CA GLY A 97 21.33 -16.87 -4.20
C GLY A 97 20.45 -17.87 -4.96
N SER A 98 19.13 -17.74 -4.87
CA SER A 98 18.16 -18.68 -5.48
C SER A 98 16.79 -18.01 -5.66
N SER A 99 15.79 -18.75 -6.13
CA SER A 99 14.45 -18.21 -6.39
C SER A 99 13.84 -17.61 -5.14
N ILE A 100 13.02 -16.59 -5.32
CA ILE A 100 12.28 -15.93 -4.26
C ILE A 100 10.79 -16.11 -4.57
N VAL A 101 10.04 -16.55 -3.56
CA VAL A 101 8.57 -16.67 -3.61
C VAL A 101 7.90 -15.93 -2.47
N SER A 102 8.66 -15.58 -1.44
CA SER A 102 8.27 -14.75 -0.31
C SER A 102 7.87 -13.35 -0.80
N SER A 103 6.78 -12.81 -0.30
CA SER A 103 6.52 -11.37 -0.39
C SER A 103 7.52 -10.59 0.46
N PRO A 104 8.00 -9.43 0.00
CA PRO A 104 8.82 -8.54 0.80
C PRO A 104 7.99 -7.91 1.91
N ALA A 105 8.56 -7.74 3.09
CA ALA A 105 8.00 -6.90 4.16
C ALA A 105 8.89 -5.68 4.35
N VAL A 106 8.30 -4.52 4.67
CA VAL A 106 9.00 -3.22 4.68
C VAL A 106 8.68 -2.47 5.96
N ALA A 107 9.72 -1.96 6.64
CA ALA A 107 9.60 -1.12 7.82
C ALA A 107 10.94 -0.43 8.11
N ASP A 108 10.93 0.68 8.86
CA ASP A 108 12.11 1.21 9.55
C ASP A 108 12.42 0.33 10.76
N LEU A 109 13.30 -0.65 10.60
CA LEU A 109 13.51 -1.71 11.59
C LEU A 109 14.27 -1.22 12.83
N ASP A 110 15.12 -0.20 12.67
CA ASP A 110 16.02 0.27 13.72
C ASP A 110 15.74 1.72 14.20
N ASN A 111 14.66 2.32 13.69
CA ASN A 111 14.20 3.68 13.96
C ASN A 111 15.20 4.76 13.53
N ASP A 112 15.90 4.56 12.42
CA ASP A 112 16.83 5.55 11.86
C ASP A 112 16.20 6.52 10.85
N GLY A 113 14.93 6.30 10.50
CA GLY A 113 14.16 7.09 9.56
C GLY A 113 14.29 6.63 8.10
N THR A 114 14.92 5.49 7.85
CA THR A 114 14.99 4.86 6.52
C THR A 114 14.38 3.46 6.54
N LEU A 115 13.91 2.98 5.39
CA LEU A 115 13.21 1.69 5.33
C LEU A 115 14.15 0.54 5.00
N GLU A 116 13.96 -0.59 5.70
CA GLU A 116 14.54 -1.88 5.36
C GLU A 116 13.51 -2.82 4.74
N ILE A 117 14.00 -3.67 3.85
CA ILE A 117 13.24 -4.66 3.11
C ILE A 117 13.70 -6.06 3.51
N VAL A 118 12.76 -6.85 4.02
CA VAL A 118 13.01 -8.23 4.48
C VAL A 118 12.35 -9.25 3.57
N LEU A 119 13.04 -10.36 3.26
CA LEU A 119 12.47 -11.47 2.49
C LEU A 119 13.12 -12.84 2.78
N GLY A 120 12.34 -13.90 2.55
CA GLY A 120 12.80 -15.29 2.54
C GLY A 120 13.22 -15.80 1.16
N CYS A 121 14.29 -16.60 1.08
CA CYS A 121 14.81 -17.15 -0.18
C CYS A 121 14.97 -18.69 -0.17
N ASP A 122 14.91 -19.30 -1.36
CA ASP A 122 15.17 -20.72 -1.57
C ASP A 122 16.63 -21.14 -1.29
N ASP A 123 17.54 -20.18 -1.14
CA ASP A 123 18.95 -20.41 -0.82
C ASP A 123 19.23 -20.63 0.69
N TYR A 124 18.14 -20.77 1.45
CA TYR A 124 18.08 -21.05 2.88
C TYR A 124 18.41 -19.85 3.76
N LYS A 125 18.17 -18.64 3.25
CA LYS A 125 18.42 -17.40 3.99
C LYS A 125 17.19 -16.51 4.06
N ILE A 126 17.19 -15.70 5.10
CA ILE A 126 16.44 -14.47 5.23
C ILE A 126 17.42 -13.33 4.92
N TYR A 127 16.96 -12.37 4.13
CA TYR A 127 17.71 -11.20 3.70
C TYR A 127 17.10 -9.95 4.31
N CYS A 128 17.95 -9.00 4.70
CA CYS A 128 17.58 -7.62 5.00
C CYS A 128 18.39 -6.70 4.08
N ILE A 129 17.68 -5.91 3.30
CA ILE A 129 18.22 -4.99 2.29
C ILE A 129 17.80 -3.59 2.73
N ASN A 130 18.71 -2.62 2.69
CA ASN A 130 18.37 -1.25 3.04
C ASN A 130 17.67 -0.52 1.88
N HIS A 131 17.22 0.71 2.12
CA HIS A 131 16.52 1.53 1.13
C HIS A 131 17.28 1.77 -0.18
N GLU A 132 18.63 1.78 -0.19
CA GLU A 132 19.41 1.92 -1.42
C GLU A 132 19.65 0.60 -2.18
N GLY A 133 19.05 -0.50 -1.74
CA GLY A 133 19.21 -1.80 -2.38
C GLY A 133 20.52 -2.51 -2.01
N GLU A 134 21.17 -2.11 -0.91
CA GLU A 134 22.39 -2.73 -0.38
C GLU A 134 22.08 -3.78 0.69
N LEU A 135 22.90 -4.83 0.76
CA LEU A 135 22.73 -5.88 1.76
C LEU A 135 23.21 -5.41 3.14
N GLU A 136 22.32 -5.43 4.11
CA GLU A 136 22.69 -5.20 5.51
C GLU A 136 23.14 -6.49 6.20
N TRP A 137 22.26 -7.49 6.21
CA TRP A 137 22.53 -8.77 6.84
C TRP A 137 21.77 -9.92 6.19
N THR A 138 22.25 -11.13 6.47
CA THR A 138 21.52 -12.36 6.15
C THR A 138 21.49 -13.28 7.36
N TYR A 139 20.38 -13.98 7.54
CA TYR A 139 20.27 -15.05 8.51
C TYR A 139 20.07 -16.39 7.79
N ARG A 140 20.86 -17.41 8.15
CA ARG A 140 20.83 -18.72 7.48
C ARG A 140 20.07 -19.76 8.31
N THR A 141 19.03 -20.35 7.73
CA THR A 141 18.29 -21.48 8.32
C THR A 141 19.06 -22.80 8.18
N ARG A 142 18.50 -23.92 8.66
CA ARG A 142 19.17 -25.24 8.63
C ARG A 142 19.15 -25.92 7.26
N HIS A 143 19.44 -25.17 6.20
CA HIS A 143 19.51 -25.64 4.81
C HIS A 143 18.16 -26.07 4.20
N TRP A 144 17.08 -25.42 4.60
CA TRP A 144 15.75 -25.57 4.00
C TRP A 144 15.22 -24.22 3.56
N ARG A 145 14.33 -24.23 2.55
CA ARG A 145 13.87 -23.01 1.90
C ARG A 145 13.08 -22.14 2.87
N VAL A 146 13.07 -20.85 2.60
CA VAL A 146 12.28 -19.87 3.34
C VAL A 146 11.23 -19.34 2.38
N HIS A 147 10.09 -20.04 2.31
CA HIS A 147 8.97 -19.66 1.45
C HIS A 147 7.94 -18.77 2.16
N SER A 148 7.86 -18.85 3.50
CA SER A 148 7.05 -17.92 4.29
C SER A 148 7.50 -16.50 4.02
N SER A 149 6.55 -15.59 3.82
CA SER A 149 6.84 -14.17 3.91
C SER A 149 7.21 -13.80 5.35
N PRO A 150 8.01 -12.74 5.57
CA PRO A 150 8.26 -12.20 6.89
C PRO A 150 7.05 -11.42 7.40
N THR A 151 6.92 -11.36 8.72
CA THR A 151 6.08 -10.41 9.45
C THR A 151 6.99 -9.56 10.34
N ILE A 152 6.71 -8.26 10.39
CA ILE A 152 7.48 -7.29 11.17
C ILE A 152 6.59 -6.75 12.28
N ALA A 153 7.01 -6.90 13.54
CA ALA A 153 6.30 -6.37 14.71
C ALA A 153 7.20 -6.33 15.95
N ASP A 154 6.96 -5.37 16.85
CA ASP A 154 7.60 -5.32 18.17
C ASP A 154 6.92 -6.34 19.10
N VAL A 155 7.38 -7.59 19.06
CA VAL A 155 6.69 -8.69 19.73
C VAL A 155 6.90 -8.69 21.24
N ASP A 156 8.03 -8.15 21.71
CA ASP A 156 8.35 -8.08 23.13
C ASP A 156 8.27 -6.68 23.74
N ASN A 157 7.69 -5.72 23.02
CA ASN A 157 7.40 -4.36 23.46
C ASN A 157 8.64 -3.65 24.00
N ASP A 158 9.77 -3.81 23.29
CA ASP A 158 11.06 -3.20 23.63
C ASP A 158 11.38 -1.92 22.83
N GLY A 159 10.50 -1.56 21.90
CA GLY A 159 10.58 -0.39 21.03
C GLY A 159 11.33 -0.63 19.72
N PHE A 160 11.74 -1.87 19.43
CA PHE A 160 12.36 -2.26 18.16
C PHE A 160 11.56 -3.37 17.49
N PHE A 161 11.55 -3.38 16.17
CA PHE A 161 10.86 -4.41 15.44
C PHE A 161 11.62 -5.75 15.44
N GLU A 162 10.87 -6.83 15.61
CA GLU A 162 11.30 -8.18 15.29
C GLU A 162 10.80 -8.64 13.94
N ILE A 163 11.58 -9.55 13.35
CA ILE A 163 11.26 -10.24 12.13
C ILE A 163 10.87 -11.69 12.46
N LEU A 164 9.63 -12.05 12.14
CA LEU A 164 9.10 -13.41 12.26
C LEU A 164 9.01 -14.08 10.90
N VAL A 165 9.62 -15.28 10.77
CA VAL A 165 9.61 -16.01 9.49
C VAL A 165 9.52 -17.52 9.70
N GLY A 166 8.62 -18.17 8.96
CA GLY A 166 8.54 -19.63 8.85
C GLY A 166 9.56 -20.23 7.88
N SER A 167 10.03 -21.44 8.16
CA SER A 167 10.90 -22.19 7.23
C SER A 167 10.44 -23.62 7.01
N GLU A 168 10.81 -24.18 5.86
CA GLU A 168 10.64 -25.59 5.55
C GLU A 168 11.42 -26.52 6.51
N ASP A 169 12.36 -26.01 7.31
CA ASP A 169 13.04 -26.78 8.37
C ASP A 169 12.16 -27.04 9.61
N SER A 170 10.86 -26.75 9.52
CA SER A 170 9.86 -26.89 10.57
C SER A 170 10.05 -25.92 11.74
N LYS A 171 10.65 -24.75 11.48
CA LYS A 171 10.84 -23.73 12.50
C LYS A 171 10.23 -22.40 12.11
N LEU A 172 9.67 -21.75 13.11
CA LEU A 172 9.42 -20.33 13.15
C LEU A 172 10.62 -19.66 13.81
N TYR A 173 11.19 -18.67 13.16
CA TYR A 173 12.30 -17.87 13.66
C TYR A 173 11.81 -16.49 14.07
N CYS A 174 12.36 -15.97 15.17
CA CYS A 174 12.28 -14.57 15.56
C CYS A 174 13.69 -13.99 15.58
N ILE A 175 13.88 -12.92 14.83
CA ILE A 175 15.18 -12.29 14.56
C ILE A 175 15.04 -10.81 14.91
N ASP A 176 16.01 -10.25 15.61
CA ASP A 176 16.06 -8.81 15.89
C ASP A 176 16.44 -8.03 14.61
N TYR A 177 16.22 -6.71 14.62
CA TYR A 177 16.58 -5.81 13.52
C TYR A 177 18.06 -5.91 13.08
N GLN A 178 18.96 -6.43 13.93
CA GLN A 178 20.39 -6.62 13.62
C GLN A 178 20.69 -7.98 12.95
N GLY A 179 19.67 -8.77 12.63
CA GLY A 179 19.81 -10.07 11.98
C GLY A 179 20.21 -11.21 12.93
N LYS A 180 20.03 -11.04 14.23
CA LYS A 180 20.36 -12.05 15.24
C LYS A 180 19.09 -12.69 15.79
N GLN A 181 19.09 -14.02 15.85
CA GLN A 181 17.96 -14.79 16.37
C GLN A 181 17.74 -14.50 17.88
N LYS A 182 16.55 -13.97 18.23
CA LYS A 182 16.05 -13.89 19.62
C LYS A 182 15.63 -15.28 20.09
N TRP A 183 14.73 -15.94 19.35
CA TRP A 183 14.26 -17.30 19.63
C TRP A 183 13.87 -18.06 18.35
N ASN A 184 13.58 -19.36 18.50
CA ASN A 184 12.93 -20.14 17.46
C ASN A 184 11.98 -21.17 18.08
N TYR A 185 10.89 -21.44 17.40
CA TYR A 185 9.89 -22.43 17.78
C TYR A 185 9.85 -23.54 16.73
N THR A 186 9.77 -24.81 17.17
CA THR A 186 9.78 -25.98 16.26
C THR A 186 8.40 -26.63 16.18
N THR A 187 7.82 -26.68 14.99
CA THR A 187 6.60 -27.41 14.65
C THR A 187 6.92 -28.85 14.26
N GLY A 188 5.91 -29.63 13.85
CA GLY A 188 6.08 -31.00 13.39
C GLY A 188 6.47 -31.15 11.91
N SER A 189 6.39 -30.08 11.11
CA SER A 189 6.61 -30.09 9.66
C SER A 189 6.86 -28.68 9.12
N ALA A 190 7.13 -28.55 7.82
CA ALA A 190 7.38 -27.28 7.15
C ALA A 190 6.35 -26.19 7.46
N ILE A 191 6.83 -24.94 7.51
CA ILE A 191 6.01 -23.75 7.68
C ILE A 191 6.05 -22.95 6.37
N PHE A 192 4.89 -22.81 5.76
CA PHE A 192 4.68 -22.01 4.54
C PHE A 192 3.82 -20.78 4.79
N SER A 193 2.98 -20.82 5.83
CA SER A 193 2.17 -19.67 6.20
C SER A 193 3.05 -18.54 6.70
N THR A 194 2.68 -17.31 6.34
CA THR A 194 3.23 -16.10 6.95
C THR A 194 2.75 -16.04 8.40
N PRO A 195 3.62 -15.72 9.38
CA PRO A 195 3.19 -15.50 10.76
C PRO A 195 2.12 -14.41 10.83
N CYS A 196 1.21 -14.51 11.78
CA CYS A 196 0.32 -13.42 12.16
C CYS A 196 0.62 -13.10 13.62
N VAL A 197 0.58 -11.83 13.99
CA VAL A 197 0.87 -11.39 15.35
C VAL A 197 -0.33 -10.69 15.95
N ALA A 198 -0.59 -10.95 17.23
CA ALA A 198 -1.63 -10.27 17.97
C ALA A 198 -1.42 -10.30 19.47
N ASP A 199 -1.82 -9.27 20.20
CA ASP A 199 -1.98 -9.34 21.67
C ASP A 199 -3.32 -10.04 21.99
N LEU A 200 -3.28 -11.37 22.07
CA LEU A 200 -4.48 -12.20 22.20
C LEU A 200 -5.00 -12.24 23.65
N ASP A 201 -4.13 -12.03 24.62
CA ASP A 201 -4.46 -12.11 26.05
C ASP A 201 -4.47 -10.76 26.78
N LYS A 202 -4.09 -9.68 26.08
CA LYS A 202 -4.05 -8.29 26.54
C LYS A 202 -3.02 -8.04 27.63
N ASP A 203 -1.88 -8.71 27.55
CA ASP A 203 -0.76 -8.52 28.47
C ASP A 203 0.27 -7.48 27.98
N GLY A 204 0.14 -7.01 26.74
CA GLY A 204 1.01 -6.02 26.11
C GLY A 204 2.22 -6.62 25.39
N TYR A 205 2.30 -7.95 25.28
CA TYR A 205 3.23 -8.69 24.44
C TYR A 205 2.45 -9.37 23.30
N LEU A 206 3.11 -9.62 22.16
CA LEU A 206 2.41 -10.19 21.01
C LEU A 206 2.59 -11.72 20.95
N GLU A 207 1.48 -12.43 20.79
CA GLU A 207 1.46 -13.81 20.38
C GLU A 207 1.67 -13.93 18.88
N THR A 208 2.47 -14.91 18.47
CA THR A 208 2.67 -15.30 17.08
C THR A 208 1.86 -16.54 16.74
N LEU A 209 1.02 -16.40 15.73
CA LEU A 209 0.23 -17.46 15.10
C LEU A 209 0.92 -17.97 13.84
N VAL A 210 1.07 -19.29 13.71
CA VAL A 210 1.70 -19.89 12.53
C VAL A 210 1.11 -21.25 12.17
N GLY A 211 0.71 -21.40 10.90
CA GLY A 211 0.21 -22.64 10.30
C GLY A 211 1.34 -23.53 9.79
N SER A 212 1.25 -24.83 10.07
CA SER A 212 2.23 -25.82 9.62
C SER A 212 1.60 -26.98 8.84
N TRP A 213 2.44 -27.61 8.01
CA TRP A 213 2.13 -28.85 7.31
C TRP A 213 1.94 -30.06 8.23
N ASP A 214 2.19 -29.92 9.53
CA ASP A 214 1.87 -30.94 10.53
C ASP A 214 0.37 -31.00 10.87
N GLY A 215 -0.41 -30.08 10.30
CA GLY A 215 -1.85 -29.97 10.43
C GLY A 215 -2.31 -29.18 11.65
N TYR A 216 -1.43 -28.36 12.22
CA TYR A 216 -1.75 -27.46 13.32
C TYR A 216 -1.60 -25.99 12.93
N LEU A 217 -2.48 -25.17 13.51
CA LEU A 217 -2.18 -23.77 13.81
C LEU A 217 -1.53 -23.72 15.19
N HIS A 218 -0.39 -23.08 15.31
CA HIS A 218 0.35 -22.90 16.56
C HIS A 218 0.22 -21.47 17.04
N CYS A 219 0.11 -21.29 18.36
CA CYS A 219 0.26 -20.00 19.01
C CYS A 219 1.47 -20.05 19.95
N VAL A 220 2.32 -19.04 19.87
CA VAL A 220 3.60 -18.93 20.55
C VAL A 220 3.70 -17.52 21.12
N ASN A 221 4.06 -17.37 22.39
CA ASN A 221 4.22 -16.05 23.00
C ASN A 221 5.49 -15.33 22.52
N ALA A 222 5.64 -14.07 22.93
CA ALA A 222 6.79 -13.21 22.61
C ALA A 222 8.18 -13.79 22.94
N THR A 223 8.26 -14.82 23.80
CA THR A 223 9.52 -15.49 24.15
C THR A 223 9.83 -16.75 23.34
N GLY A 224 8.93 -17.13 22.43
CA GLY A 224 9.05 -18.34 21.61
C GLY A 224 8.49 -19.61 22.29
N GLU A 225 7.75 -19.48 23.40
CA GLU A 225 7.12 -20.60 24.08
C GLU A 225 5.69 -20.85 23.57
N ARG A 226 5.36 -22.13 23.33
CA ARG A 226 4.03 -22.51 22.84
C ARG A 226 2.97 -22.35 23.93
N GLU A 227 2.00 -21.51 23.66
CA GLU A 227 0.80 -21.37 24.48
C GLU A 227 -0.18 -22.52 24.18
N TRP A 228 -0.72 -22.53 22.98
CA TRP A 228 -1.70 -23.49 22.51
C TRP A 228 -1.42 -23.91 21.05
N ARG A 229 -2.16 -24.90 20.59
CA ARG A 229 -2.21 -25.27 19.16
C ARG A 229 -3.55 -25.90 18.85
N PHE A 230 -4.05 -25.65 17.65
CA PHE A 230 -5.32 -26.18 17.17
C PHE A 230 -5.07 -27.22 16.07
N PHE A 231 -5.69 -28.40 16.16
CA PHE A 231 -5.51 -29.46 15.17
C PHE A 231 -6.57 -29.37 14.07
N ALA A 232 -6.18 -28.85 12.91
CA ALA A 232 -7.02 -28.65 11.74
C ALA A 232 -7.17 -29.92 10.87
N LYS A 233 -6.54 -31.05 11.22
CA LYS A 233 -6.64 -32.35 10.50
C LYS A 233 -6.19 -32.35 9.02
N GLY A 234 -5.74 -31.21 8.51
CA GLY A 234 -5.15 -31.02 7.19
C GLY A 234 -4.06 -29.96 7.27
N VAL A 235 -3.20 -29.92 6.27
CA VAL A 235 -2.10 -28.94 6.16
C VAL A 235 -2.65 -27.52 6.30
N VAL A 236 -1.97 -26.68 7.09
CA VAL A 236 -2.28 -25.26 7.23
C VAL A 236 -1.22 -24.46 6.46
N THR A 237 -1.57 -24.01 5.26
CA THR A 237 -0.73 -23.12 4.45
C THR A 237 -1.25 -21.69 4.40
N SER A 238 -2.55 -21.51 4.65
CA SER A 238 -3.19 -20.20 4.79
C SER A 238 -2.57 -19.48 5.99
N SER A 239 -2.18 -18.22 5.81
CA SER A 239 -1.80 -17.36 6.92
C SER A 239 -3.04 -16.97 7.70
N ALA A 240 -2.91 -16.83 9.01
CA ALA A 240 -4.02 -16.41 9.84
C ALA A 240 -4.31 -14.91 9.65
N ALA A 241 -5.56 -14.52 9.89
CA ALA A 241 -5.98 -13.14 10.05
C ALA A 241 -6.74 -12.98 11.37
N VAL A 242 -6.62 -11.82 12.01
CA VAL A 242 -7.24 -11.52 13.30
C VAL A 242 -8.07 -10.23 13.26
N ALA A 243 -9.19 -10.26 13.96
CA ALA A 243 -10.07 -9.10 14.17
C ALA A 243 -11.02 -9.38 15.35
N ASP A 244 -11.56 -8.34 15.97
CA ASP A 244 -12.72 -8.46 16.88
C ASP A 244 -13.98 -8.61 16.02
N LEU A 245 -14.38 -9.86 15.72
CA LEU A 245 -15.43 -10.14 14.74
C LEU A 245 -16.83 -9.89 15.30
N ASP A 246 -17.02 -10.07 16.61
CA ASP A 246 -18.32 -9.91 17.27
C ASP A 246 -18.43 -8.72 18.22
N ASN A 247 -17.43 -7.82 18.20
CA ASN A 247 -17.35 -6.60 19.00
C ASN A 247 -17.43 -6.87 20.51
N ASP A 248 -16.87 -8.01 20.96
CA ASP A 248 -16.80 -8.37 22.39
C ASP A 248 -15.52 -7.86 23.08
N GLY A 249 -14.62 -7.28 22.29
CA GLY A 249 -13.33 -6.77 22.70
C GLY A 249 -12.21 -7.80 22.65
N TRP A 250 -12.45 -9.05 22.24
CA TRP A 250 -11.43 -10.07 22.06
C TRP A 250 -11.24 -10.42 20.58
N LEU A 251 -10.00 -10.72 20.20
CA LEU A 251 -9.69 -11.07 18.83
C LEU A 251 -10.09 -12.51 18.52
N GLU A 252 -10.74 -12.69 17.37
CA GLU A 252 -10.92 -13.96 16.71
C GLU A 252 -9.80 -14.23 15.71
N ILE A 253 -9.55 -15.52 15.48
CA ILE A 253 -8.47 -16.00 14.63
C ILE A 253 -9.07 -16.81 13.49
N LEU A 254 -8.86 -16.34 12.26
CA LEU A 254 -9.35 -16.97 11.03
C LEU A 254 -8.21 -17.60 10.25
N PHE A 255 -8.40 -18.83 9.77
CA PHE A 255 -7.43 -19.49 8.89
C PHE A 255 -8.03 -20.63 8.07
N GLY A 256 -7.47 -20.85 6.88
CA GLY A 256 -7.82 -21.98 6.00
C GLY A 256 -6.97 -23.23 6.21
N ALA A 257 -7.54 -24.41 5.97
CA ALA A 257 -6.81 -25.66 5.99
C ALA A 257 -7.21 -26.63 4.85
N TRP A 258 -6.32 -27.58 4.58
CA TRP A 258 -6.49 -28.59 3.52
C TRP A 258 -7.46 -29.73 3.87
N ASP A 259 -8.16 -29.61 4.99
CA ASP A 259 -9.29 -30.47 5.33
C ASP A 259 -10.65 -29.88 4.86
N ASN A 260 -10.58 -28.87 3.99
CA ASN A 260 -11.69 -28.15 3.36
C ASN A 260 -12.42 -27.16 4.28
N ASN A 261 -11.79 -26.71 5.37
CA ASN A 261 -12.41 -25.79 6.31
C ASN A 261 -11.71 -24.43 6.33
N LEU A 262 -12.52 -23.37 6.39
CA LEU A 262 -12.16 -22.13 7.07
C LEU A 262 -12.52 -22.31 8.55
N TYR A 263 -11.58 -22.00 9.44
CA TYR A 263 -11.75 -22.07 10.88
C TYR A 263 -11.81 -20.67 11.48
N CYS A 264 -12.65 -20.48 12.49
CA CYS A 264 -12.64 -19.34 13.39
C CYS A 264 -12.43 -19.84 14.83
N LEU A 265 -11.36 -19.38 15.46
CA LEU A 265 -11.04 -19.64 16.87
C LEU A 265 -11.21 -18.36 17.68
N ASN A 266 -11.44 -18.50 18.98
CA ASN A 266 -11.25 -17.39 19.90
C ASN A 266 -9.76 -17.20 20.23
N ASN A 267 -9.46 -16.13 20.96
CA ASN A 267 -8.12 -15.79 21.46
C ASN A 267 -7.40 -16.91 22.23
N LEU A 268 -8.13 -17.83 22.86
CA LEU A 268 -7.57 -18.98 23.58
C LEU A 268 -7.35 -20.23 22.70
N GLY A 269 -7.53 -20.12 21.38
CA GLY A 269 -7.37 -21.22 20.42
C GLY A 269 -8.51 -22.23 20.42
N ALA A 270 -9.66 -21.89 21.03
CA ALA A 270 -10.85 -22.73 21.04
C ALA A 270 -11.73 -22.44 19.82
N LEU A 271 -12.25 -23.48 19.19
CA LEU A 271 -13.13 -23.36 18.02
C LEU A 271 -14.43 -22.61 18.35
N LYS A 272 -14.67 -21.47 17.70
CA LYS A 272 -15.97 -20.79 17.68
C LYS A 272 -16.86 -21.43 16.61
N TRP A 273 -16.40 -21.45 15.37
CA TRP A 273 -17.11 -22.05 14.24
C TRP A 273 -16.15 -22.46 13.12
N ASN A 274 -16.64 -23.25 12.17
CA ASN A 274 -15.93 -23.53 10.92
C ASN A 274 -16.91 -23.54 9.75
N TYR A 275 -16.40 -23.22 8.56
CA TYR A 275 -17.15 -23.28 7.31
C TYR A 275 -16.50 -24.27 6.35
N THR A 276 -17.23 -25.34 6.00
CA THR A 276 -16.71 -26.42 5.15
C THR A 276 -17.09 -26.19 3.69
N ILE A 277 -16.09 -26.22 2.81
CA ILE A 277 -16.26 -26.14 1.34
C ILE A 277 -15.94 -27.49 0.67
N ILE A 278 -15.98 -27.53 -0.66
CA ILE A 278 -15.80 -28.77 -1.44
C ILE A 278 -14.33 -29.19 -1.49
N ASN A 279 -13.41 -28.23 -1.59
CA ASN A 279 -11.97 -28.47 -1.72
C ASN A 279 -11.19 -27.69 -0.66
N TYR A 280 -9.86 -27.77 -0.66
CA TYR A 280 -9.05 -27.14 0.38
C TYR A 280 -9.12 -25.60 0.36
N VAL A 281 -9.02 -24.99 1.54
CA VAL A 281 -8.81 -23.55 1.68
C VAL A 281 -7.31 -23.31 1.78
N SER A 282 -6.72 -22.66 0.77
CA SER A 282 -5.29 -22.35 0.71
C SER A 282 -4.99 -20.86 0.74
N SER A 283 -5.92 -20.02 0.30
CA SER A 283 -5.79 -18.56 0.41
C SER A 283 -5.87 -18.12 1.86
N SER A 284 -5.22 -17.00 2.19
CA SER A 284 -5.43 -16.33 3.47
C SER A 284 -6.77 -15.59 3.43
N PRO A 285 -7.55 -15.59 4.53
CA PRO A 285 -8.78 -14.82 4.60
C PRO A 285 -8.47 -13.32 4.59
N GLY A 286 -9.32 -12.53 3.93
CA GLY A 286 -9.42 -11.09 4.12
C GLY A 286 -10.68 -10.77 4.90
N ILE A 287 -10.62 -9.72 5.73
CA ILE A 287 -11.68 -9.35 6.67
C ILE A 287 -12.04 -7.89 6.40
N GLY A 288 -13.32 -7.55 6.36
CA GLY A 288 -13.79 -6.16 6.21
C GLY A 288 -15.30 -6.06 6.36
N ASP A 289 -15.82 -4.88 6.68
CA ASP A 289 -17.27 -4.61 6.70
C ASP A 289 -17.74 -4.31 5.27
N LEU A 290 -18.19 -5.34 4.56
CA LEU A 290 -18.45 -5.24 3.11
C LEU A 290 -19.72 -4.45 2.81
N ASP A 291 -20.73 -4.54 3.69
CA ASP A 291 -22.04 -3.94 3.47
C ASP A 291 -22.40 -2.79 4.43
N ASN A 292 -21.45 -2.39 5.28
CA ASN A 292 -21.53 -1.28 6.24
C ASN A 292 -22.65 -1.49 7.27
N ASP A 293 -22.83 -2.75 7.71
CA ASP A 293 -23.79 -3.12 8.75
C ASP A 293 -23.20 -3.12 10.18
N GLY A 294 -21.89 -2.89 10.29
CA GLY A 294 -21.12 -2.86 11.53
C GLY A 294 -20.60 -4.22 11.98
N TYR A 295 -20.82 -5.28 11.20
CA TYR A 295 -20.22 -6.59 11.40
C TYR A 295 -19.24 -6.91 10.28
N LEU A 296 -18.23 -7.72 10.59
CA LEU A 296 -17.18 -8.03 9.64
C LEU A 296 -17.54 -9.26 8.79
N GLU A 297 -17.33 -9.16 7.48
CA GLU A 297 -17.33 -10.26 6.54
C GLU A 297 -15.94 -10.85 6.37
N ILE A 298 -15.91 -12.14 6.02
CA ILE A 298 -14.70 -12.89 5.74
C ILE A 298 -14.78 -13.40 4.31
N VAL A 299 -13.80 -12.99 3.50
CA VAL A 299 -13.64 -13.42 2.12
C VAL A 299 -12.45 -14.36 2.00
N PHE A 300 -12.62 -15.45 1.27
CA PHE A 300 -11.55 -16.42 1.02
C PHE A 300 -11.78 -17.21 -0.27
N GLY A 301 -10.68 -17.70 -0.84
CA GLY A 301 -10.65 -18.54 -2.03
C GLY A 301 -10.40 -20.03 -1.73
N SER A 302 -11.08 -20.90 -2.47
CA SER A 302 -10.78 -22.33 -2.52
C SER A 302 -9.65 -22.62 -3.50
N GLY A 303 -8.66 -23.40 -3.04
CA GLY A 303 -7.66 -23.98 -3.92
C GLY A 303 -8.19 -25.22 -4.67
N GLY A 304 -7.58 -25.55 -5.80
CA GLY A 304 -7.93 -26.72 -6.61
C GLY A 304 -9.27 -26.62 -7.35
N GLY A 305 -9.87 -27.78 -7.68
CA GLY A 305 -10.97 -27.90 -8.65
C GLY A 305 -12.36 -27.38 -8.25
N ASP A 306 -12.53 -26.75 -7.08
CA ASP A 306 -13.77 -26.00 -6.76
C ASP A 306 -13.71 -24.57 -7.31
N GLY A 307 -12.50 -23.99 -7.47
CA GLY A 307 -12.27 -22.69 -8.13
C GLY A 307 -13.29 -21.65 -7.73
N SER A 308 -13.37 -21.32 -6.44
CA SER A 308 -14.45 -20.49 -5.94
C SER A 308 -14.01 -19.53 -4.86
N ILE A 309 -14.59 -18.34 -4.92
CA ILE A 309 -14.47 -17.26 -3.94
C ILE A 309 -15.72 -17.31 -3.07
N TYR A 310 -15.53 -17.30 -1.77
CA TYR A 310 -16.58 -17.38 -0.76
C TYR A 310 -16.57 -16.13 0.08
N CYS A 311 -17.76 -15.68 0.47
CA CYS A 311 -17.95 -14.71 1.52
C CYS A 311 -18.88 -15.27 2.59
N VAL A 312 -18.45 -15.17 3.84
CA VAL A 312 -19.19 -15.55 5.03
C VAL A 312 -19.22 -14.38 6.01
N ASN A 313 -20.28 -14.27 6.77
CA ASN A 313 -20.44 -13.24 7.79
C ASN A 313 -19.65 -13.60 9.06
N TYR A 314 -19.46 -12.67 10.01
CA TYR A 314 -18.65 -12.82 11.24
C TYR A 314 -18.90 -14.12 12.05
N ASN A 315 -20.12 -14.65 11.98
CA ASN A 315 -20.56 -15.87 12.67
C ASN A 315 -20.38 -17.16 11.84
N GLY A 316 -19.77 -17.07 10.65
CA GLY A 316 -19.55 -18.18 9.72
C GLY A 316 -20.74 -18.54 8.84
N SER A 317 -21.82 -17.76 8.87
CA SER A 317 -22.96 -17.97 7.98
C SER A 317 -22.65 -17.55 6.54
N PHE A 318 -23.13 -18.34 5.58
CA PHE A 318 -22.92 -18.11 4.17
C PHE A 318 -23.62 -16.84 3.68
N LEU A 319 -22.91 -15.99 2.94
CA LEU A 319 -23.47 -14.84 2.24
C LEU A 319 -23.56 -15.11 0.74
N TRP A 320 -22.42 -15.26 0.08
CA TRP A 320 -22.36 -15.49 -1.36
C TRP A 320 -21.14 -16.32 -1.79
N LYS A 321 -21.20 -16.82 -3.02
CA LYS A 321 -20.14 -17.59 -3.69
C LYS A 321 -20.07 -17.18 -5.16
N TYR A 322 -18.86 -16.98 -5.65
CA TYR A 322 -18.56 -16.88 -7.07
C TYR A 322 -17.62 -18.01 -7.50
N THR A 323 -17.87 -18.62 -8.66
CA THR A 323 -17.04 -19.72 -9.19
C THR A 323 -16.29 -19.28 -10.43
N THR A 324 -14.97 -19.32 -10.34
CA THR A 324 -13.99 -19.10 -11.40
C THR A 324 -13.77 -20.40 -12.21
N GLU A 325 -12.98 -20.33 -13.28
CA GLU A 325 -12.72 -21.49 -14.14
C GLU A 325 -11.60 -22.39 -13.58
N ASN A 326 -10.85 -21.91 -12.59
CA ASN A 326 -9.75 -22.64 -11.92
C ASN A 326 -9.57 -22.19 -10.45
N GLY A 327 -8.69 -22.85 -9.70
CA GLY A 327 -8.44 -22.59 -8.28
C GLY A 327 -8.04 -21.15 -7.94
N ILE A 328 -8.29 -20.75 -6.69
CA ILE A 328 -7.90 -19.45 -6.16
C ILE A 328 -6.65 -19.62 -5.30
N GLY A 329 -5.53 -19.04 -5.76
CA GLY A 329 -4.26 -19.00 -5.03
C GLY A 329 -3.98 -17.68 -4.32
N SER A 330 -4.57 -16.59 -4.82
CA SER A 330 -4.50 -15.24 -4.26
C SER A 330 -5.30 -15.15 -2.96
N SER A 331 -4.85 -14.29 -2.05
CA SER A 331 -5.69 -13.77 -0.94
C SER A 331 -6.48 -12.55 -1.44
N PRO A 332 -7.67 -12.25 -0.89
CA PRO A 332 -8.45 -11.09 -1.29
C PRO A 332 -7.89 -9.79 -0.71
N ALA A 333 -8.02 -8.70 -1.48
CA ALA A 333 -8.00 -7.34 -0.97
C ALA A 333 -9.42 -6.77 -0.95
N LEU A 334 -9.75 -5.99 0.06
CA LEU A 334 -11.08 -5.40 0.29
C LEU A 334 -10.94 -3.88 0.35
N ILE A 335 -11.57 -3.18 -0.58
CA ILE A 335 -11.43 -1.73 -0.70
C ILE A 335 -12.63 -1.13 -1.43
N ASP A 336 -13.02 0.09 -1.05
CA ASP A 336 -14.06 0.87 -1.74
C ASP A 336 -13.45 1.52 -2.99
N PHE A 337 -13.63 0.88 -4.16
CA PHE A 337 -13.05 1.33 -5.42
C PHE A 337 -13.88 2.41 -6.12
N ASP A 338 -15.19 2.47 -5.88
CA ASP A 338 -16.09 3.39 -6.57
C ASP A 338 -16.60 4.54 -5.69
N SER A 339 -16.12 4.59 -4.44
CA SER A 339 -16.48 5.57 -3.42
C SER A 339 -17.97 5.53 -3.05
N ASP A 340 -18.61 4.36 -3.10
CA ASP A 340 -20.00 4.16 -2.68
C ASP A 340 -20.17 3.76 -1.20
N SER A 341 -19.06 3.69 -0.46
CA SER A 341 -18.95 3.33 0.96
C SER A 341 -19.26 1.86 1.27
N LEU A 342 -19.20 0.99 0.25
CA LEU A 342 -19.22 -0.47 0.37
C LEU A 342 -17.87 -0.99 -0.13
N LEU A 343 -17.40 -2.10 0.43
CA LEU A 343 -16.13 -2.67 0.00
C LEU A 343 -16.35 -3.62 -1.18
N GLU A 344 -15.52 -3.47 -2.21
CA GLU A 344 -15.34 -4.47 -3.26
C GLU A 344 -14.25 -5.46 -2.85
N VAL A 345 -14.33 -6.65 -3.45
CA VAL A 345 -13.35 -7.73 -3.32
C VAL A 345 -12.53 -7.79 -4.59
N LEU A 346 -11.21 -7.68 -4.43
CA LEU A 346 -10.24 -7.88 -5.49
C LEU A 346 -9.43 -9.16 -5.23
N ILE A 347 -9.41 -10.10 -6.19
CA ILE A 347 -8.74 -11.39 -6.00
C ILE A 347 -8.29 -12.05 -7.31
N GLY A 348 -7.07 -12.58 -7.31
CA GLY A 348 -6.46 -13.32 -8.43
C GLY A 348 -6.85 -14.79 -8.49
N SER A 349 -6.88 -15.35 -9.70
CA SER A 349 -7.26 -16.75 -9.96
C SER A 349 -6.27 -17.44 -10.90
N TYR A 350 -6.14 -18.76 -10.75
CA TYR A 350 -5.37 -19.63 -11.67
C TYR A 350 -6.07 -19.84 -13.02
N ASP A 351 -7.14 -19.11 -13.33
CA ASP A 351 -7.70 -19.03 -14.68
C ASP A 351 -7.25 -17.78 -15.45
N ASN A 352 -6.16 -17.17 -14.98
CA ASN A 352 -5.50 -16.00 -15.55
C ASN A 352 -6.30 -14.71 -15.38
N ASN A 353 -7.31 -14.68 -14.50
CA ASN A 353 -8.10 -13.47 -14.29
C ASN A 353 -7.92 -12.91 -12.88
N LEU A 354 -7.83 -11.59 -12.82
CA LEU A 354 -8.08 -10.78 -11.65
C LEU A 354 -9.55 -10.38 -11.67
N TYR A 355 -10.25 -10.58 -10.56
CA TYR A 355 -11.67 -10.27 -10.43
C TYR A 355 -11.89 -9.12 -9.47
N LEU A 356 -12.73 -8.15 -9.87
CA LEU A 356 -13.39 -7.25 -8.92
C LEU A 356 -14.84 -7.69 -8.74
N ILE A 357 -15.24 -7.89 -7.49
CA ILE A 357 -16.55 -8.40 -7.10
C ILE A 357 -17.11 -7.47 -6.04
N ASN A 358 -18.32 -6.94 -6.23
CA ASN A 358 -18.94 -6.09 -5.20
C ASN A 358 -19.35 -6.87 -3.95
N HIS A 359 -19.70 -6.12 -2.90
CA HIS A 359 -20.23 -6.63 -1.62
C HIS A 359 -21.33 -7.70 -1.76
N ALA A 360 -22.10 -7.71 -2.86
CA ALA A 360 -23.18 -8.66 -3.13
C ALA A 360 -22.75 -9.93 -3.90
N GLY A 361 -21.45 -10.10 -4.17
CA GLY A 361 -20.90 -11.27 -4.87
C GLY A 361 -21.06 -11.22 -6.39
N GLN A 362 -21.30 -10.05 -6.97
CA GLN A 362 -21.43 -9.87 -8.42
C GLN A 362 -20.11 -9.34 -9.00
N VAL A 363 -19.59 -10.03 -10.02
CA VAL A 363 -18.41 -9.55 -10.76
C VAL A 363 -18.76 -8.27 -11.51
N GLU A 364 -17.97 -7.23 -11.26
CA GLU A 364 -18.11 -5.94 -11.93
C GLU A 364 -17.20 -5.85 -13.14
N TRP A 365 -15.95 -6.29 -12.98
CA TRP A 365 -15.03 -6.48 -14.09
C TRP A 365 -14.04 -7.61 -13.80
N LYS A 366 -13.32 -8.00 -14.86
CA LYS A 366 -12.14 -8.85 -14.75
C LYS A 366 -11.03 -8.39 -15.68
N TYR A 367 -9.79 -8.54 -15.26
CA TYR A 367 -8.60 -8.29 -16.07
C TYR A 367 -7.90 -9.63 -16.35
N THR A 368 -7.53 -9.90 -17.59
CA THR A 368 -6.97 -11.19 -18.01
C THR A 368 -5.48 -11.05 -18.35
N THR A 369 -4.65 -11.80 -17.65
CA THR A 369 -3.21 -11.97 -17.88
C THR A 369 -2.95 -13.15 -18.83
N ASP A 370 -1.69 -13.35 -19.25
CA ASP A 370 -1.35 -14.45 -20.17
C ASP A 370 -1.19 -15.80 -19.45
N ASP A 371 -1.03 -15.79 -18.11
CA ASP A 371 -0.91 -16.98 -17.25
C ASP A 371 -1.50 -16.71 -15.84
N TYR A 372 -1.35 -17.66 -14.92
CA TYR A 372 -1.95 -17.67 -13.58
C TYR A 372 -1.66 -16.43 -12.74
N ILE A 373 -2.66 -15.97 -11.98
CA ILE A 373 -2.51 -14.94 -10.95
C ILE A 373 -2.56 -15.61 -9.58
N GLY A 374 -1.39 -15.99 -9.07
CA GLY A 374 -1.21 -16.52 -7.71
C GLY A 374 -0.79 -15.47 -6.68
N SER A 375 -0.26 -14.34 -7.15
CA SER A 375 0.07 -13.17 -6.34
C SER A 375 -1.21 -12.55 -5.79
N SER A 376 -1.18 -12.05 -4.54
CA SER A 376 -2.32 -11.28 -4.01
C SER A 376 -2.20 -9.82 -4.43
N PRO A 377 -3.32 -9.14 -4.73
CA PRO A 377 -3.30 -7.73 -5.08
C PRO A 377 -2.82 -6.87 -3.91
N PHE A 378 -2.13 -5.79 -4.26
CA PHE A 378 -1.86 -4.66 -3.37
C PHE A 378 -2.53 -3.43 -3.99
N VAL A 379 -3.31 -2.70 -3.19
CA VAL A 379 -4.06 -1.53 -3.65
C VAL A 379 -3.63 -0.31 -2.85
N THR A 380 -3.23 0.75 -3.55
CA THR A 380 -2.86 2.04 -2.97
C THR A 380 -3.04 3.13 -4.03
N ASP A 381 -3.15 4.37 -3.60
CA ASP A 381 -2.85 5.51 -4.47
C ASP A 381 -1.33 5.58 -4.63
N LEU A 382 -0.82 5.20 -5.80
CA LEU A 382 0.62 4.98 -6.02
C LEU A 382 1.32 6.26 -6.46
N ASP A 383 0.65 7.09 -7.26
CA ASP A 383 1.19 8.33 -7.82
C ASP A 383 0.64 9.60 -7.14
N GLY A 384 -0.23 9.43 -6.14
CA GLY A 384 -0.83 10.49 -5.35
C GLY A 384 -1.99 11.18 -6.07
N ASP A 385 -2.52 10.67 -7.18
CA ASP A 385 -3.52 11.39 -7.98
C ASP A 385 -4.98 11.30 -7.46
N ASP A 386 -5.18 10.79 -6.24
CA ASP A 386 -6.47 10.42 -5.64
C ASP A 386 -7.21 9.34 -6.47
N THR A 387 -6.50 8.48 -7.22
CA THR A 387 -7.04 7.25 -7.82
C THR A 387 -6.28 6.03 -7.30
N LEU A 388 -6.94 4.87 -7.32
CA LEU A 388 -6.34 3.64 -6.78
C LEU A 388 -5.69 2.82 -7.89
N GLU A 389 -4.43 2.49 -7.67
CA GLU A 389 -3.66 1.53 -8.45
C GLU A 389 -3.75 0.15 -7.83
N VAL A 390 -3.83 -0.84 -8.71
CA VAL A 390 -3.82 -2.25 -8.38
C VAL A 390 -2.54 -2.85 -8.91
N LEU A 391 -1.71 -3.34 -8.00
CA LEU A 391 -0.47 -4.05 -8.30
C LEU A 391 -0.68 -5.55 -8.16
N ILE A 392 -0.40 -6.29 -9.23
CA ILE A 392 -0.50 -7.76 -9.26
C ILE A 392 0.65 -8.41 -10.02
N GLY A 393 1.18 -9.50 -9.47
CA GLY A 393 2.13 -10.37 -10.15
C GLY A 393 1.45 -11.53 -10.87
N SER A 394 2.00 -11.93 -12.02
CA SER A 394 1.49 -13.05 -12.83
C SER A 394 2.58 -14.09 -13.12
N GLU A 395 2.15 -15.34 -13.30
CA GLU A 395 3.01 -16.43 -13.78
C GLU A 395 3.40 -16.28 -15.26
N ASP A 396 2.86 -15.28 -15.97
CA ASP A 396 3.36 -14.88 -17.29
C ASP A 396 4.65 -14.06 -17.24
N LYS A 397 5.20 -13.86 -16.03
CA LYS A 397 6.44 -13.14 -15.73
C LYS A 397 6.32 -11.62 -15.75
N ASN A 398 5.10 -11.08 -15.70
CA ASN A 398 4.90 -9.64 -15.60
C ASN A 398 4.27 -9.25 -14.26
N LEU A 399 4.73 -8.11 -13.74
CA LEU A 399 3.98 -7.30 -12.78
C LEU A 399 3.11 -6.35 -13.59
N TYR A 400 1.87 -6.14 -13.14
CA TYR A 400 0.93 -5.21 -13.77
C TYR A 400 0.53 -4.14 -12.75
N CYS A 401 0.47 -2.90 -13.22
CA CYS A 401 -0.18 -1.79 -12.53
C CYS A 401 -1.44 -1.41 -13.31
N LEU A 402 -2.59 -1.48 -12.65
CA LEU A 402 -3.89 -1.18 -13.22
C LEU A 402 -4.54 -0.05 -12.43
N THR A 403 -4.99 1.00 -13.10
CA THR A 403 -5.78 2.05 -12.44
C THR A 403 -7.27 1.86 -12.71
N LEU A 404 -8.06 2.10 -11.68
CA LEU A 404 -9.50 2.29 -11.79
C LEU A 404 -9.80 3.77 -11.69
N ARG A 405 -10.05 4.41 -12.84
CA ARG A 405 -10.49 5.81 -12.86
C ARG A 405 -12.00 5.88 -12.61
N PRO A 406 -12.49 6.29 -11.44
CA PRO A 406 -13.90 6.59 -11.31
C PRO A 406 -14.28 7.70 -12.30
N LEU A 407 -15.43 7.56 -12.95
CA LEU A 407 -16.02 8.61 -13.76
C LEU A 407 -16.54 9.73 -12.83
N ASN A 408 -15.63 10.59 -12.35
CA ASN A 408 -15.85 11.87 -11.63
C ASN A 408 -16.01 11.86 -10.09
N SER A 409 -15.25 11.07 -9.35
CA SER A 409 -15.11 11.25 -7.89
C SER A 409 -13.64 11.18 -7.48
N ARG A 410 -13.17 12.17 -6.73
CA ARG A 410 -11.98 12.01 -5.89
C ARG A 410 -12.32 10.99 -4.81
N ILE A 411 -11.40 10.09 -4.48
CA ILE A 411 -11.63 9.13 -3.40
C ILE A 411 -11.92 9.93 -2.13
N ASN A 412 -12.98 9.55 -1.42
CA ASN A 412 -13.20 10.02 -0.07
C ASN A 412 -12.75 8.91 0.87
N ILE A 413 -11.44 8.82 1.13
CA ILE A 413 -10.85 7.85 2.07
C ILE A 413 -11.40 8.09 3.50
N GLN A 414 -12.07 9.22 3.76
CA GLN A 414 -12.77 9.50 5.02
C GLN A 414 -14.10 8.72 5.22
N GLY A 415 -14.24 7.54 4.61
CA GLY A 415 -15.40 6.67 4.81
C GLY A 415 -15.21 5.77 6.03
N ASN A 416 -16.30 5.33 6.68
CA ASN A 416 -16.26 4.27 7.71
C ASN A 416 -15.81 2.89 7.17
N ALA A 417 -15.21 2.84 5.99
CA ALA A 417 -14.79 1.61 5.33
C ALA A 417 -13.56 1.08 6.07
N LYS A 418 -13.54 -0.23 6.36
CA LYS A 418 -12.41 -0.91 7.02
C LYS A 418 -11.66 -1.71 5.96
N PRO A 419 -10.69 -1.11 5.25
CA PRO A 419 -10.05 -1.72 4.12
C PRO A 419 -9.14 -2.85 4.56
N TRP A 420 -8.93 -3.79 3.64
CA TRP A 420 -7.91 -4.82 3.73
C TRP A 420 -7.14 -4.76 2.40
N PRO A 421 -6.25 -3.77 2.22
CA PRO A 421 -5.75 -3.38 0.89
C PRO A 421 -4.80 -4.42 0.28
N SER A 422 -4.29 -5.36 1.07
CA SER A 422 -3.18 -6.21 0.66
C SER A 422 -3.14 -7.58 1.33
N PHE A 423 -2.20 -8.41 0.91
CA PHE A 423 -1.87 -9.66 1.62
C PHE A 423 -1.48 -9.36 3.06
N MET A 424 -2.12 -10.02 4.03
CA MET A 424 -1.87 -9.81 5.46
C MET A 424 -2.15 -8.37 5.96
N GLY A 425 -3.01 -7.63 5.26
CA GLY A 425 -3.50 -6.31 5.68
C GLY A 425 -2.57 -5.17 5.29
N SER A 426 -1.27 -5.26 5.61
CA SER A 426 -0.31 -4.17 5.45
C SER A 426 1.06 -4.61 4.92
N ALA A 427 1.94 -3.64 4.65
CA ALA A 427 3.35 -3.86 4.27
C ALA A 427 4.17 -4.61 5.34
N TYR A 428 3.70 -4.60 6.60
CA TYR A 428 4.29 -5.29 7.75
C TYR A 428 3.88 -6.76 7.82
N HIS A 429 2.84 -7.15 7.07
CA HIS A 429 2.20 -8.46 7.08
C HIS A 429 1.77 -8.95 8.48
N THR A 430 1.20 -8.08 9.31
CA THR A 430 0.75 -8.41 10.67
C THR A 430 -0.41 -9.40 10.67
N GLY A 431 -1.28 -9.32 9.66
CA GLY A 431 -2.53 -10.07 9.59
C GLY A 431 -3.60 -9.53 10.54
N TRP A 432 -3.43 -8.30 11.02
CA TRP A 432 -4.39 -7.60 11.88
C TRP A 432 -5.21 -6.60 11.04
N MET A 433 -6.48 -6.46 11.41
CA MET A 433 -7.39 -5.47 10.83
C MET A 433 -7.00 -4.01 11.17
N ASP A 434 -7.33 -3.11 10.25
CA ASP A 434 -7.39 -1.65 10.41
C ASP A 434 -8.84 -1.21 10.74
N SER A 435 -9.04 -0.58 11.90
CA SER A 435 -10.36 -0.25 12.44
C SER A 435 -10.96 1.07 11.95
N ASP A 436 -10.14 2.06 11.63
CA ASP A 436 -10.59 3.40 11.24
C ASP A 436 -10.38 3.72 9.75
N GLY A 437 -9.65 2.85 9.05
CA GLY A 437 -9.60 2.76 7.60
C GLY A 437 -8.60 3.68 6.94
N ASP A 438 -7.53 4.04 7.65
CA ASP A 438 -6.49 4.94 7.17
C ASP A 438 -5.25 4.22 6.58
N TYR A 439 -5.32 2.89 6.47
CA TYR A 439 -4.27 1.97 6.02
C TYR A 439 -3.14 1.70 7.02
N LEU A 440 -3.28 2.11 8.29
CA LEU A 440 -2.46 1.70 9.41
C LEU A 440 -3.21 0.67 10.26
N ASP A 441 -2.74 -0.58 10.29
CA ASP A 441 -3.44 -1.60 11.10
C ASP A 441 -3.32 -1.33 12.60
N ASP A 442 -4.34 -1.70 13.39
CA ASP A 442 -4.47 -1.41 14.84
C ASP A 442 -3.21 -1.75 15.66
N LEU A 443 -2.46 -2.76 15.22
CA LEU A 443 -1.20 -3.14 15.86
C LEU A 443 -0.09 -2.12 15.60
N THR A 444 0.04 -1.72 14.35
CA THR A 444 1.04 -0.76 13.92
C THR A 444 0.75 0.61 14.55
N GLU A 445 -0.52 0.98 14.69
CA GLU A 445 -0.95 2.15 15.44
C GLU A 445 -0.50 2.14 16.91
N GLN A 446 -0.60 0.98 17.58
CA GLN A 446 -0.11 0.83 18.95
C GLN A 446 1.40 1.13 19.06
N PHE A 447 2.19 0.76 18.04
CA PHE A 447 3.62 1.04 17.99
C PHE A 447 3.89 2.55 17.82
N TYR A 448 3.19 3.19 16.87
CA TYR A 448 3.32 4.64 16.62
C TYR A 448 2.60 5.52 17.65
N GLN A 449 1.81 4.92 18.54
CA GLN A 449 1.00 5.57 19.58
C GLN A 449 -0.10 6.48 19.03
N THR A 450 -0.64 6.12 17.86
CA THR A 450 -1.84 6.75 17.27
C THR A 450 -3.12 6.16 17.87
N ASP A 451 -4.25 6.82 17.64
CA ASP A 451 -5.56 6.39 18.14
C ASP A 451 -6.29 5.54 17.10
N LYS A 452 -6.29 4.21 17.31
CA LYS A 452 -6.94 3.17 16.49
C LYS A 452 -8.43 3.27 16.17
N ASP A 453 -9.06 4.38 16.54
CA ASP A 453 -10.44 4.68 16.21
C ASP A 453 -10.55 6.09 15.54
N SER A 454 -9.42 6.67 15.10
CA SER A 454 -9.26 8.04 14.61
C SER A 454 -8.15 8.14 13.56
N SER A 455 -8.55 8.19 12.29
CA SER A 455 -7.66 8.22 11.12
C SER A 455 -6.74 9.45 10.96
N ASP A 456 -6.77 10.38 11.92
CA ASP A 456 -5.99 11.62 11.96
C ASP A 456 -5.86 12.01 13.45
N THR A 457 -4.85 11.45 14.12
CA THR A 457 -4.69 11.52 15.58
C THR A 457 -4.42 12.95 16.06
N ASP A 458 -3.66 13.74 15.30
CA ASP A 458 -3.31 15.11 15.68
C ASP A 458 -4.25 16.18 15.12
N SER A 459 -5.18 15.78 14.24
CA SER A 459 -6.22 16.59 13.63
C SER A 459 -5.71 17.71 12.72
N ASP A 460 -4.58 17.49 12.05
CA ASP A 460 -3.97 18.46 11.13
C ASP A 460 -4.44 18.33 9.67
N GLY A 461 -5.14 17.23 9.35
CA GLY A 461 -5.71 16.93 8.04
C GLY A 461 -4.90 15.97 7.18
N LEU A 462 -3.76 15.48 7.67
CA LEU A 462 -3.05 14.32 7.15
C LEU A 462 -3.56 13.06 7.87
N LEU A 463 -3.46 11.89 7.23
CA LEU A 463 -3.93 10.63 7.84
C LEU A 463 -2.74 9.92 8.48
N ASP A 464 -2.93 9.24 9.62
CA ASP A 464 -1.83 8.63 10.36
C ASP A 464 -1.09 7.59 9.51
N GLY A 465 -1.85 6.71 8.83
CA GLY A 465 -1.30 5.71 7.93
C GLY A 465 -0.53 6.29 6.75
N TRP A 466 -1.00 7.42 6.20
CA TRP A 466 -0.29 8.12 5.14
C TRP A 466 1.02 8.73 5.67
N GLU A 467 0.98 9.40 6.82
CA GLU A 467 2.15 10.01 7.43
C GLU A 467 3.23 8.97 7.77
N VAL A 468 2.84 7.83 8.35
CA VAL A 468 3.77 6.72 8.59
C VAL A 468 4.37 6.20 7.27
N GLN A 469 3.56 6.06 6.23
CA GLN A 469 4.01 5.56 4.93
C GLN A 469 5.04 6.48 4.24
N VAL A 470 4.96 7.80 4.46
CA VAL A 470 5.90 8.80 3.91
C VAL A 470 6.94 9.28 4.93
N GLY A 471 7.03 8.68 6.13
CA GLY A 471 8.03 9.06 7.14
C GLY A 471 7.81 10.41 7.84
N LEU A 472 6.55 10.86 7.95
CA LEU A 472 6.11 11.94 8.84
C LEU A 472 5.77 11.41 10.25
N ASN A 473 5.36 12.30 11.14
CA ASN A 473 5.05 11.97 12.53
C ASN A 473 3.58 12.28 12.82
N PRO A 474 2.72 11.25 12.95
CA PRO A 474 1.27 11.39 13.07
C PRO A 474 0.78 11.96 14.43
N LEU A 475 1.69 12.43 15.27
CA LEU A 475 1.39 12.98 16.60
C LEU A 475 1.69 14.49 16.68
N ILE A 476 2.05 15.14 15.58
CA ILE A 476 2.53 16.53 15.56
C ILE A 476 1.88 17.31 14.41
N ASP A 477 0.88 18.16 14.75
CA ASP A 477 0.27 19.13 13.82
C ASP A 477 1.34 19.93 13.07
N ASP A 478 1.59 19.49 11.84
CA ASP A 478 2.64 20.01 10.99
C ASP A 478 2.33 20.06 9.51
N ALA A 479 1.10 19.73 9.14
CA ALA A 479 0.44 20.07 7.88
C ALA A 479 0.76 21.50 7.38
N ASN A 480 0.90 22.49 8.28
CA ASN A 480 1.19 23.89 7.92
C ASN A 480 2.69 24.26 7.93
N LYS A 481 3.59 23.31 8.21
CA LYS A 481 5.03 23.50 8.03
C LYS A 481 5.40 23.31 6.56
N ASP A 482 6.62 23.70 6.24
CA ASP A 482 7.24 23.64 4.92
C ASP A 482 8.56 22.90 5.17
N LYS A 483 8.55 21.59 4.94
CA LYS A 483 9.60 20.69 5.44
C LYS A 483 10.89 20.81 4.63
N ASP A 484 10.79 21.01 3.33
CA ASP A 484 11.92 21.13 2.42
C ASP A 484 12.33 22.59 2.10
N GLY A 485 11.48 23.56 2.45
CA GLY A 485 11.74 24.99 2.35
C GLY A 485 11.50 25.57 0.95
N ASP A 486 10.67 24.92 0.14
CA ASP A 486 10.41 25.30 -1.25
C ASP A 486 9.29 26.36 -1.41
N GLY A 487 8.49 26.53 -0.34
CA GLY A 487 7.39 27.48 -0.25
C GLY A 487 5.98 26.88 -0.29
N LEU A 488 5.85 25.55 -0.42
CA LEU A 488 4.62 24.80 -0.20
C LEU A 488 4.55 24.28 1.24
N THR A 489 3.33 24.12 1.76
CA THR A 489 3.13 23.46 3.06
C THR A 489 3.02 21.95 2.90
N ASN A 490 3.34 21.17 3.93
CA ASN A 490 3.22 19.71 3.93
C ASN A 490 1.83 19.26 3.45
N TYR A 491 0.77 19.97 3.86
CA TYR A 491 -0.60 19.71 3.39
C TYR A 491 -0.81 20.04 1.91
N GLU A 492 -0.25 21.15 1.42
CA GLU A 492 -0.32 21.52 0.01
C GLU A 492 0.42 20.50 -0.87
N GLU A 493 1.59 20.06 -0.44
CA GLU A 493 2.34 18.99 -1.11
C GLU A 493 1.55 17.68 -1.10
N ALA A 494 1.07 17.24 0.07
CA ALA A 494 0.36 15.98 0.23
C ALA A 494 -1.00 15.91 -0.51
N LYS A 495 -1.81 16.97 -0.42
CA LYS A 495 -3.24 16.95 -0.79
C LYS A 495 -3.61 17.86 -1.96
N VAL A 496 -2.68 18.66 -2.46
CA VAL A 496 -2.97 19.66 -3.51
C VAL A 496 -2.05 19.51 -4.71
N HIS A 497 -0.76 19.33 -4.50
CA HIS A 497 0.27 19.34 -5.55
C HIS A 497 0.90 17.97 -5.82
N HIS A 498 0.83 17.06 -4.84
CA HIS A 498 1.35 15.69 -4.90
C HIS A 498 2.85 15.67 -5.18
N THR A 499 3.56 16.59 -4.53
CA THR A 499 5.02 16.79 -4.58
C THR A 499 5.68 16.23 -3.33
N SER A 500 7.00 16.11 -3.37
CA SER A 500 7.82 15.55 -2.30
C SER A 500 7.99 16.49 -1.12
N LEU A 501 7.51 16.08 0.06
CA LEU A 501 7.77 16.74 1.34
C LEU A 501 9.26 16.90 1.71
N PHE A 502 10.15 16.17 1.05
CA PHE A 502 11.56 16.07 1.40
C PHE A 502 12.48 16.62 0.31
N THR A 503 11.94 16.86 -0.89
CA THR A 503 12.71 17.37 -2.02
C THR A 503 12.03 18.58 -2.65
N ALA A 504 12.66 19.74 -2.46
CA ALA A 504 12.19 21.02 -2.98
C ALA A 504 12.09 21.14 -4.52
N ASP A 505 12.38 20.07 -5.26
CA ASP A 505 12.45 19.95 -6.72
C ASP A 505 12.12 18.48 -7.04
N THR A 506 10.82 18.15 -7.06
CA THR A 506 10.33 16.76 -7.12
C THR A 506 10.73 16.07 -8.42
N ASP A 507 10.58 16.75 -9.56
CA ASP A 507 10.95 16.20 -10.87
C ASP A 507 12.46 16.29 -11.19
N LYS A 508 13.22 16.91 -10.29
CA LYS A 508 14.70 17.04 -10.31
C LYS A 508 15.19 17.79 -11.54
N ASP A 509 14.39 18.69 -12.11
CA ASP A 509 14.71 19.49 -13.29
C ASP A 509 15.50 20.77 -12.97
N GLY A 510 15.58 21.14 -11.69
CA GLY A 510 16.28 22.29 -11.16
C GLY A 510 15.40 23.51 -10.86
N LEU A 511 14.08 23.39 -10.98
CA LEU A 511 13.08 24.35 -10.49
C LEU A 511 12.55 23.91 -9.14
N LEU A 512 12.03 24.85 -8.34
CA LEU A 512 11.43 24.47 -7.06
C LEU A 512 9.93 24.29 -7.24
N ASP A 513 9.32 23.32 -6.58
CA ASP A 513 7.92 22.98 -6.81
C ASP A 513 7.00 24.17 -6.49
N GLY A 514 7.23 24.83 -5.35
CA GLY A 514 6.55 26.06 -4.95
C GLY A 514 6.73 27.21 -5.95
N TRP A 515 7.90 27.30 -6.59
CA TRP A 515 8.11 28.27 -7.66
C TRP A 515 7.33 27.92 -8.93
N GLU A 516 7.32 26.64 -9.30
CA GLU A 516 6.60 26.16 -10.47
C GLU A 516 5.09 26.41 -10.33
N ILE A 517 4.52 26.06 -9.17
CA ILE A 517 3.13 26.34 -8.85
C ILE A 517 2.83 27.84 -8.91
N GLU A 518 3.68 28.70 -8.33
CA GLU A 518 3.49 30.16 -8.40
C GLU A 518 3.49 30.68 -9.86
N ASN A 519 4.22 30.01 -10.75
CA ASN A 519 4.38 30.41 -12.16
C ASN A 519 3.50 29.60 -13.14
N GLY A 520 2.70 28.65 -12.66
CA GLY A 520 1.76 27.83 -13.46
C GLY A 520 2.43 26.72 -14.26
N HIS A 521 3.53 26.18 -13.75
CA HIS A 521 4.23 24.99 -14.21
C HIS A 521 3.78 23.74 -13.43
N ASP A 522 4.22 22.57 -13.87
CA ASP A 522 3.79 21.27 -13.35
C ASP A 522 4.99 20.60 -12.66
N PRO A 523 5.06 20.62 -11.32
CA PRO A 523 6.26 20.23 -10.56
C PRO A 523 6.59 18.74 -10.63
N LEU A 524 5.72 17.95 -11.25
CA LEU A 524 5.91 16.51 -11.46
C LEU A 524 6.42 16.20 -12.88
N LYS A 525 6.78 17.21 -13.67
CA LYS A 525 7.13 17.02 -15.09
C LYS A 525 8.34 17.81 -15.52
N TRP A 526 9.41 17.05 -15.79
CA TRP A 526 10.68 17.59 -16.29
C TRP A 526 10.49 18.71 -17.30
N ASP A 527 10.87 19.91 -16.88
CA ASP A 527 10.65 21.11 -17.64
C ASP A 527 11.87 21.45 -18.51
N ASN A 528 11.62 22.15 -19.63
CA ASN A 528 12.69 22.48 -20.57
C ASN A 528 13.15 23.93 -20.39
N TRP A 529 14.25 24.10 -19.65
CA TRP A 529 14.94 25.38 -19.40
C TRP A 529 15.05 26.29 -20.64
N ALA A 530 15.29 25.71 -21.82
CA ALA A 530 15.45 26.48 -23.06
C ALA A 530 14.13 27.11 -23.55
N LYS A 531 12.98 26.48 -23.25
CA LYS A 531 11.64 27.01 -23.53
C LYS A 531 11.20 28.00 -22.46
N LEU A 532 11.40 27.66 -21.18
CA LEU A 532 11.04 28.50 -20.02
C LEU A 532 11.69 29.88 -20.05
N PHE A 533 13.00 29.94 -20.24
CA PHE A 533 13.74 31.21 -20.21
C PHE A 533 13.95 31.83 -21.60
N GLY A 534 13.30 31.29 -22.64
CA GLY A 534 13.44 31.78 -24.02
C GLY A 534 14.87 31.71 -24.56
N LEU A 535 15.73 30.92 -23.93
CA LEU A 535 17.11 30.68 -24.35
C LEU A 535 17.11 29.62 -25.45
N TYR A 536 16.68 30.01 -26.65
CA TYR A 536 17.12 29.30 -27.86
C TYR A 536 18.64 29.27 -27.82
N LEU A 537 19.22 28.07 -27.69
CA LEU A 537 20.65 27.79 -27.76
C LEU A 537 21.35 28.76 -28.74
N LEU A 538 21.91 29.85 -28.22
CA LEU A 538 22.94 30.56 -28.96
C LEU A 538 24.06 29.54 -29.09
N PRO A 539 24.55 29.23 -30.31
CA PRO A 539 25.49 28.14 -30.51
C PRO A 539 26.64 28.27 -29.54
N LEU A 540 26.97 27.19 -28.83
CA LEU A 540 28.05 27.08 -27.81
C LEU A 540 29.40 27.69 -28.25
N TRP A 541 29.58 27.99 -29.54
CA TRP A 541 30.71 28.73 -30.10
C TRP A 541 30.77 30.23 -29.72
N LEU A 542 29.71 30.84 -29.20
CA LEU A 542 29.71 32.24 -28.72
C LEU A 542 30.05 32.40 -27.23
N ALA A 543 29.93 31.34 -26.42
CA ALA A 543 30.21 31.39 -24.97
C ALA A 543 31.71 31.29 -24.64
N VAL A 544 32.48 30.54 -25.44
CA VAL A 544 33.91 30.32 -25.23
C VAL A 544 34.74 31.62 -25.32
N PRO A 545 34.50 32.56 -26.26
CA PRO A 545 35.24 33.83 -26.31
C PRO A 545 34.95 34.78 -25.14
N VAL A 546 33.74 34.76 -24.57
CA VAL A 546 33.34 35.67 -23.49
C VAL A 546 33.93 35.22 -22.15
N LEU A 547 33.91 33.92 -21.86
CA LEU A 547 34.52 33.36 -20.65
C LEU A 547 36.05 33.45 -20.68
N THR A 548 36.67 33.23 -21.85
CA THR A 548 38.13 33.47 -22.00
C THR A 548 38.51 34.95 -21.91
N TYR A 549 37.69 35.87 -22.43
CA TYR A 549 37.93 37.31 -22.27
C TYR A 549 37.87 37.74 -20.79
N VAL A 550 36.87 37.31 -20.04
CA VAL A 550 36.71 37.63 -18.61
C VAL A 550 37.83 37.01 -17.76
N PHE A 551 38.25 35.78 -18.07
CA PHE A 551 39.34 35.10 -17.36
C PHE A 551 40.70 35.76 -17.62
N ILE A 552 41.01 36.12 -18.88
CA ILE A 552 42.25 36.81 -19.26
C ILE A 552 42.30 38.23 -18.68
N TYR A 553 41.17 38.93 -18.61
CA TYR A 553 41.13 40.30 -18.06
C TYR A 553 41.29 40.35 -16.54
N LYS A 554 40.78 39.35 -15.81
CA LYS A 554 40.89 39.29 -14.34
C LYS A 554 42.24 38.76 -13.83
N HIS A 555 43.01 38.03 -14.64
CA HIS A 555 44.25 37.34 -14.20
C HIS A 555 45.55 37.87 -14.84
N LEU A 556 45.52 39.03 -15.51
CA LEU A 556 46.72 39.68 -16.02
C LEU A 556 47.60 40.21 -14.87
N PRO A 557 48.87 39.79 -14.75
CA PRO A 557 49.80 40.33 -13.76
C PRO A 557 50.00 41.84 -13.94
N SER A 558 50.14 42.56 -12.84
CA SER A 558 50.25 44.02 -12.69
C SER A 558 51.43 44.71 -13.40
N LYS A 559 52.11 44.06 -14.35
CA LYS A 559 53.20 44.62 -15.16
C LYS A 559 52.76 45.26 -16.49
N TYR A 560 51.49 45.16 -16.90
CA TYR A 560 51.01 45.74 -18.17
C TYR A 560 50.12 47.01 -18.03
N GLN A 561 49.99 47.59 -16.84
CA GLN A 561 49.27 48.86 -16.58
C GLN A 561 50.12 50.14 -16.81
N ILE A 562 51.24 50.09 -17.56
CA ILE A 562 52.15 51.24 -17.70
C ILE A 562 51.83 52.18 -18.89
N PHE A 563 50.96 51.81 -19.84
CA PHE A 563 50.73 52.64 -21.04
C PHE A 563 49.55 53.62 -21.01
N LYS A 564 48.95 53.91 -19.85
CA LYS A 564 47.86 54.93 -19.73
C LYS A 564 48.22 56.22 -18.99
N LYS A 565 49.51 56.51 -18.78
CA LYS A 565 49.97 57.79 -18.18
C LYS A 565 51.00 58.59 -18.98
N GLN A 566 51.17 58.34 -20.29
CA GLN A 566 52.02 59.16 -21.17
C GLN A 566 51.31 59.79 -22.39
N ALA A 567 49.99 59.64 -22.53
CA ALA A 567 49.21 60.29 -23.59
C ALA A 567 48.37 61.51 -23.09
N LYS A 568 48.69 62.08 -21.93
CA LYS A 568 48.01 63.27 -21.37
C LYS A 568 48.95 64.37 -20.85
N GLN A 569 50.21 64.34 -21.26
CA GLN A 569 51.18 65.44 -21.07
C GLN A 569 52.07 65.58 -22.31
N LYS A 570 51.46 65.95 -23.44
CA LYS A 570 52.14 66.58 -24.59
C LYS A 570 51.12 67.32 -25.46
N SER A 571 50.45 68.30 -24.85
CA SER A 571 49.69 69.35 -25.55
C SER A 571 49.64 70.64 -24.71
N ALA A 572 50.73 70.96 -24.02
CA ALA A 572 50.98 72.26 -23.43
C ALA A 572 52.50 72.46 -23.31
N GLN A 573 52.98 73.51 -23.97
CA GLN A 573 54.35 74.04 -24.08
C GLN A 573 55.22 73.49 -25.22
N ASP A 574 55.46 74.44 -26.13
CA ASP A 574 56.41 74.57 -27.26
C ASP A 574 56.21 73.75 -28.54
#